data_AF-A0A1Q3HGT1-F1
#
_entry.id   AF-A0A1Q3HGT1-F1
#
_cell.length_a   1.000
_cell.length_b   1.000
_cell.length_c   1.000
_cell.angle_alpha   90.00
_cell.angle_beta   90.00
_cell.angle_gamma   90.00
#
_symmetry.space_group_name_H-M   'P 1'
#
loop_
_entity.id
_entity.type
_entity.pdbx_description
1 polymer ?
#
loop_
_entity_poly.entity_id
_entity_poly.type
_entity_poly.pdbx_seq_one_letter_code
_entity_poly.pdbx_strand_id
1 'polypeptide(L)'
;MASAESVTRGVLARVRGMETLEPAYEAWLELRLAYGAARVRFQEERERLDQQGSFLVGAVRAASQERAASAEPAPAAEPALTSGDAPMRDFLRQAEEKLTRAREALAKEEAESEARFQAAFEEIRSTVMDRVRRYLAGSPPRLRLLLRKVGATRAILHVERVGGDAPVLLVYLFSGRIPSRYGFLFDDSTEDVALPPAPLYPEEGVAPAEVRPEAPALVARVRAPGEVLPVKGFLPVFVPRPEGGEDFFRLLQRGPVMEVEVAEGPGFRGVLTREESERFAGHLLRLKLEGRLELEVEAG
;
A
#
# COMPACT_ATOMS: atom_id res chain seq x y z
N MET A 1 -7.53 13.59 -21.52
CA MET A 1 -6.91 12.86 -20.40
C MET A 1 -5.63 12.21 -20.90
N ALA A 2 -4.53 12.31 -20.16
CA ALA A 2 -3.26 11.67 -20.51
C ALA A 2 -3.42 10.13 -20.51
N SER A 3 -2.82 9.44 -21.47
CA SER A 3 -2.77 7.96 -21.51
C SER A 3 -2.01 7.43 -20.29
N ALA A 4 -2.38 6.25 -19.77
CA ALA A 4 -1.67 5.60 -18.67
C ALA A 4 -0.16 5.53 -18.92
N GLU A 5 0.24 5.28 -20.18
CA GLU A 5 1.64 5.28 -20.61
C GLU A 5 2.33 6.64 -20.42
N SER A 6 1.67 7.74 -20.77
CA SER A 6 2.22 9.08 -20.61
C SER A 6 2.35 9.49 -19.14
N VAL A 7 1.41 9.06 -18.29
CA VAL A 7 1.47 9.28 -16.84
C VAL A 7 2.65 8.52 -16.25
N THR A 8 2.76 7.22 -16.52
CA THR A 8 3.87 6.39 -16.02
C THR A 8 5.23 6.94 -16.45
N ARG A 9 5.41 7.29 -17.74
CA ARG A 9 6.66 7.83 -18.25
C ARG A 9 7.03 9.17 -17.60
N GLY A 10 6.04 10.07 -17.44
CA GLY A 10 6.25 11.38 -16.82
C GLY A 10 6.60 11.29 -15.33
N VAL A 11 5.94 10.38 -14.60
CA VAL A 11 6.24 10.07 -13.19
C VAL A 11 7.68 9.56 -13.05
N LEU A 12 8.07 8.55 -13.84
CA LEU A 12 9.42 7.97 -13.74
C LEU A 12 10.51 8.98 -14.10
N ALA A 13 10.30 9.80 -15.14
CA ALA A 13 11.24 10.86 -15.50
C ALA A 13 11.45 11.87 -14.33
N ARG A 14 10.38 12.25 -13.64
CA ARG A 14 10.46 13.12 -12.46
C ARG A 14 11.20 12.47 -11.31
N VAL A 15 10.86 11.22 -10.97
CA VAL A 15 11.52 10.47 -9.88
C VAL A 15 13.03 10.32 -10.14
N ARG A 16 13.47 10.22 -11.40
CA ARG A 16 14.89 10.19 -11.75
C ARG A 16 15.59 11.54 -11.58
N GLY A 17 14.90 12.66 -11.80
CA GLY A 17 15.46 14.01 -11.76
C GLY A 17 15.34 14.77 -10.43
N MET A 18 14.52 14.31 -9.49
CA MET A 18 14.31 14.98 -8.20
C MET A 18 15.49 14.80 -7.25
N GLU A 19 15.70 15.71 -6.30
CA GLU A 19 16.76 15.60 -5.29
C GLU A 19 16.23 14.98 -3.99
N THR A 20 15.17 15.52 -3.39
CA THR A 20 14.61 15.08 -2.08
C THR A 20 13.73 13.82 -2.16
N LEU A 21 13.40 13.22 -1.00
CA LEU A 21 12.55 12.02 -0.94
C LEU A 21 11.05 12.36 -1.07
N GLU A 22 10.59 13.49 -0.55
CA GLU A 22 9.18 13.91 -0.60
C GLU A 22 8.60 13.87 -2.02
N PRO A 23 9.22 14.48 -3.05
CA PRO A 23 8.66 14.48 -4.40
C PRO A 23 8.64 13.08 -5.04
N ALA A 24 9.56 12.18 -4.65
CA ALA A 24 9.54 10.79 -5.11
C ALA A 24 8.33 10.03 -4.54
N TYR A 25 7.95 10.32 -3.30
CA TYR A 25 6.74 9.79 -2.69
C TYR A 25 5.46 10.40 -3.26
N GLU A 26 5.45 11.70 -3.59
CA GLU A 26 4.33 12.32 -4.29
C GLU A 26 4.10 11.67 -5.67
N ALA A 27 5.18 11.45 -6.41
CA ALA A 27 5.15 10.78 -7.71
C ALA A 27 4.68 9.32 -7.57
N TRP A 28 5.07 8.63 -6.49
CA TRP A 28 4.55 7.31 -6.15
C TRP A 28 3.04 7.35 -5.88
N LEU A 29 2.56 8.29 -5.07
CA LEU A 29 1.14 8.46 -4.78
C LEU A 29 0.33 8.73 -6.05
N GLU A 30 0.83 9.61 -6.92
CA GLU A 30 0.22 9.89 -8.23
C GLU A 30 0.09 8.62 -9.08
N LEU A 31 1.13 7.79 -9.12
CA LEU A 31 1.10 6.51 -9.84
C LEU A 31 0.06 5.55 -9.25
N ARG A 32 -0.08 5.50 -7.92
CA ARG A 32 -1.10 4.67 -7.25
C ARG A 32 -2.51 5.12 -7.56
N LEU A 33 -2.75 6.43 -7.57
CA LEU A 33 -4.04 7.00 -7.96
C LEU A 33 -4.36 6.71 -9.44
N ALA A 34 -3.37 6.87 -10.33
CA ALA A 34 -3.53 6.55 -11.75
C ALA A 34 -3.80 5.06 -11.99
N TYR A 35 -3.14 4.18 -11.24
CA TYR A 35 -3.38 2.74 -11.27
C TYR A 35 -4.79 2.38 -10.80
N GLY A 36 -5.24 2.94 -9.67
CA GLY A 36 -6.62 2.79 -9.18
C GLY A 36 -7.66 3.24 -10.20
N ALA A 37 -7.46 4.41 -10.81
CA ALA A 37 -8.34 4.93 -11.86
C ALA A 37 -8.31 4.07 -13.14
N ALA A 38 -7.18 3.45 -13.48
CA ALA A 38 -7.12 2.50 -14.59
C ALA A 38 -7.95 1.25 -14.30
N ARG A 39 -7.85 0.68 -13.09
CA ARG A 39 -8.64 -0.50 -12.70
C ARG A 39 -10.14 -0.25 -12.76
N VAL A 40 -10.60 0.90 -12.23
CA VAL A 40 -12.01 1.29 -12.29
C VAL A 40 -12.49 1.36 -13.74
N ARG A 41 -11.71 1.99 -14.63
CA ARG A 41 -12.06 2.07 -16.06
C ARG A 41 -12.16 0.69 -16.73
N PHE A 42 -11.23 -0.22 -16.44
CA PHE A 42 -11.30 -1.59 -16.99
C PHE A 42 -12.50 -2.37 -16.43
N GLN A 43 -12.88 -2.12 -15.17
CA GLN A 43 -14.08 -2.70 -14.59
C GLN A 43 -15.34 -2.17 -15.29
N GLU A 44 -15.48 -0.85 -15.44
CA GLU A 44 -16.61 -0.22 -16.13
C GLU A 44 -16.73 -0.70 -17.58
N GLU A 45 -15.60 -0.82 -18.29
CA GLU A 45 -15.59 -1.29 -19.68
C GLU A 45 -16.04 -2.76 -19.78
N ARG A 46 -15.62 -3.60 -18.84
CA ARG A 46 -16.04 -5.01 -18.76
C ARG A 46 -17.55 -5.10 -18.51
N GLU A 47 -18.06 -4.36 -17.55
CA GLU A 47 -19.49 -4.29 -17.25
C GLU A 47 -20.29 -3.79 -18.47
N ARG A 48 -19.77 -2.79 -19.19
CA ARG A 48 -20.36 -2.29 -20.44
C ARG A 48 -20.42 -3.36 -21.52
N LEU A 49 -19.32 -4.10 -21.76
CA LEU A 49 -19.30 -5.18 -22.74
C LEU A 49 -20.27 -6.30 -22.37
N ASP A 50 -20.40 -6.64 -21.08
CA ASP A 50 -21.32 -7.66 -20.61
C ASP A 50 -22.79 -7.24 -20.76
N GLN A 51 -23.11 -5.96 -20.50
CA GLN A 51 -24.44 -5.40 -20.74
C GLN A 51 -24.78 -5.37 -22.24
N GLN A 52 -23.85 -4.94 -23.09
CA GLN A 52 -24.05 -4.93 -24.55
C GLN A 52 -24.22 -6.34 -25.10
N GLY A 53 -23.40 -7.28 -24.64
CA GLY A 53 -23.48 -8.70 -25.02
C GLY A 53 -24.81 -9.33 -24.61
N SER A 54 -25.22 -9.16 -23.36
CA SER A 54 -26.49 -9.70 -22.86
C SER A 54 -27.70 -9.10 -23.56
N PHE A 55 -27.69 -7.79 -23.84
CA PHE A 55 -28.74 -7.13 -24.61
C PHE A 55 -28.83 -7.68 -26.04
N LEU A 56 -27.70 -7.81 -26.76
CA LEU A 56 -27.69 -8.34 -28.13
C LEU A 56 -28.20 -9.79 -28.19
N VAL A 57 -27.73 -10.65 -27.29
CA VAL A 57 -28.19 -12.05 -27.21
C VAL A 57 -29.68 -12.10 -26.85
N GLY A 58 -30.13 -11.27 -25.91
CA GLY A 58 -31.54 -11.16 -25.52
C GLY A 58 -32.45 -10.67 -26.65
N ALA A 59 -32.03 -9.63 -27.37
CA ALA A 59 -32.77 -9.04 -28.49
C ALA A 59 -32.94 -10.05 -29.63
N VAL A 60 -31.89 -10.80 -29.98
CA VAL A 60 -31.98 -11.81 -31.04
C VAL A 60 -32.81 -13.02 -30.59
N ARG A 61 -32.71 -13.42 -29.31
CA ARG A 61 -33.58 -14.47 -28.75
C ARG A 61 -35.05 -14.04 -28.78
N ALA A 62 -35.37 -12.81 -28.40
CA ALA A 62 -36.74 -12.26 -28.48
C ALA A 62 -37.25 -12.23 -29.93
N ALA A 63 -36.45 -11.72 -30.87
CA ALA A 63 -36.79 -11.72 -32.30
C ALA A 63 -37.02 -13.13 -32.86
N SER A 64 -36.27 -14.14 -32.39
CA SER A 64 -36.49 -15.54 -32.76
C SER A 64 -37.80 -16.10 -32.23
N GLN A 65 -38.22 -15.72 -31.02
CA GLN A 65 -39.45 -16.16 -30.39
C GLN A 65 -40.69 -15.50 -31.03
N GLU A 66 -40.63 -14.21 -31.34
CA GLU A 66 -41.71 -13.50 -32.05
C GLU A 66 -41.93 -14.06 -33.46
N ARG A 67 -40.85 -14.41 -34.17
CA ARG A 67 -40.93 -15.03 -35.49
C ARG A 67 -41.54 -16.44 -35.43
N ALA A 68 -41.22 -17.21 -34.39
CA ALA A 68 -41.84 -18.51 -34.16
C ALA A 68 -43.32 -18.39 -33.75
N ALA A 69 -43.70 -17.35 -33.00
CA ALA A 69 -45.08 -17.10 -32.58
C ALA A 69 -45.97 -16.54 -33.69
N SER A 70 -45.39 -15.85 -34.68
CA SER A 70 -46.10 -15.30 -35.84
C SER A 70 -46.29 -16.30 -36.99
N ALA A 71 -45.74 -17.51 -36.86
CA ALA A 71 -45.96 -18.60 -37.81
C ALA A 71 -47.27 -19.32 -37.45
N GLU A 72 -48.37 -19.01 -38.14
CA GLU A 72 -49.63 -19.76 -38.04
C GLU A 72 -49.42 -21.25 -38.39
N PRO A 73 -50.17 -22.18 -37.78
CA PRO A 73 -50.09 -23.60 -38.09
C PRO A 73 -50.71 -23.88 -39.47
N ALA A 74 -49.89 -23.80 -40.53
CA ALA A 74 -50.29 -24.26 -41.85
C ALA A 74 -50.37 -25.80 -41.87
N PRO A 75 -51.40 -26.41 -42.50
CA PRO A 75 -51.57 -27.85 -42.53
C PRO A 75 -50.52 -28.50 -43.44
N ALA A 76 -49.88 -29.53 -42.90
CA ALA A 76 -49.07 -30.58 -43.54
C ALA A 76 -48.73 -30.40 -45.04
N ALA A 77 -47.58 -29.80 -45.34
CA ALA A 77 -46.82 -30.06 -46.57
C ALA A 77 -45.32 -29.77 -46.38
N GLU A 78 -44.53 -30.83 -46.52
CA GLU A 78 -43.07 -30.96 -46.74
C GLU A 78 -42.02 -30.22 -45.87
N PRO A 79 -40.92 -30.90 -45.48
CA PRO A 79 -39.91 -30.35 -44.57
C PRO A 79 -38.92 -29.46 -45.33
N ALA A 80 -39.32 -28.22 -45.65
CA ALA A 80 -38.46 -27.25 -46.32
C ALA A 80 -38.31 -25.94 -45.51
N LEU A 81 -38.14 -26.01 -44.19
CA LEU A 81 -38.07 -24.81 -43.32
C LEU A 81 -36.93 -24.82 -42.29
N THR A 82 -35.83 -25.51 -42.52
CA THR A 82 -34.59 -25.27 -41.75
C THR A 82 -33.86 -23.99 -42.20
N SER A 83 -34.27 -23.39 -43.31
CA SER A 83 -33.55 -22.30 -44.01
C SER A 83 -33.79 -20.90 -43.43
N GLY A 84 -34.90 -20.65 -42.73
CA GLY A 84 -35.25 -19.31 -42.21
C GLY A 84 -34.50 -18.88 -40.95
N ASP A 85 -34.00 -19.86 -40.19
CA ASP A 85 -33.26 -19.69 -38.93
C ASP A 85 -31.75 -19.52 -39.14
N ALA A 86 -31.21 -20.02 -40.26
CA ALA A 86 -29.78 -19.99 -40.57
C ALA A 86 -29.16 -18.58 -40.50
N PRO A 87 -29.73 -17.52 -41.11
CA PRO A 87 -29.12 -16.19 -41.06
C PRO A 87 -29.15 -15.56 -39.66
N MET A 88 -30.16 -15.90 -38.83
CA MET A 88 -30.25 -15.40 -37.46
C MET A 88 -29.29 -16.12 -36.51
N ARG A 89 -29.09 -17.44 -36.70
CA ARG A 89 -28.07 -18.23 -36.01
C ARG A 89 -26.66 -17.81 -36.39
N ASP A 90 -26.42 -17.52 -37.68
CA ASP A 90 -25.13 -17.01 -38.14
C ASP A 90 -24.84 -15.59 -37.59
N PHE A 91 -25.85 -14.73 -37.49
CA PHE A 91 -25.70 -13.43 -36.85
C PHE A 91 -25.36 -13.55 -35.36
N LEU A 92 -26.07 -14.43 -34.62
CA LEU A 92 -25.76 -14.72 -33.21
C LEU A 92 -24.32 -15.22 -33.05
N ARG A 93 -23.93 -16.21 -33.85
CA ARG A 93 -22.56 -16.76 -33.83
C ARG A 93 -21.52 -15.67 -34.10
N GLN A 94 -21.73 -14.82 -35.10
CA GLN A 94 -20.82 -13.71 -35.39
C GLN A 94 -20.79 -12.66 -34.27
N ALA A 95 -21.92 -12.39 -33.62
CA ALA A 95 -22.00 -11.47 -32.49
C ALA A 95 -21.28 -12.04 -31.25
N GLU A 96 -21.46 -13.33 -30.96
CA GLU A 96 -20.76 -14.05 -29.88
C GLU A 96 -19.25 -14.13 -30.14
N GLU A 97 -18.83 -14.43 -31.37
CA GLU A 97 -17.42 -14.41 -31.77
C GLU A 97 -16.81 -13.00 -31.60
N LYS A 98 -17.54 -11.95 -32.02
CA LYS A 98 -17.08 -10.55 -31.84
C LYS A 98 -16.99 -10.15 -30.36
N LEU A 99 -17.99 -10.51 -29.54
CA LEU A 99 -17.98 -10.24 -28.11
C LEU A 99 -16.83 -10.96 -27.41
N THR A 100 -16.57 -12.21 -27.79
CA THR A 100 -15.46 -13.01 -27.25
C THR A 100 -14.12 -12.34 -27.57
N ARG A 101 -13.91 -11.95 -28.84
CA ARG A 101 -12.70 -11.21 -29.24
C ARG A 101 -12.55 -9.87 -28.51
N ALA A 102 -13.65 -9.15 -28.29
CA ALA A 102 -13.62 -7.89 -27.55
C ALA A 102 -13.23 -8.08 -26.08
N ARG A 103 -13.76 -9.13 -25.41
CA ARG A 103 -13.38 -9.50 -24.04
C ARG A 103 -11.92 -9.91 -23.94
N GLU A 104 -11.44 -10.71 -24.90
CA GLU A 104 -10.03 -11.11 -24.96
C GLU A 104 -9.09 -9.92 -25.18
N ALA A 105 -9.46 -8.99 -26.07
CA ALA A 105 -8.71 -7.77 -26.29
C ALA A 105 -8.66 -6.90 -25.04
N LEU A 106 -9.80 -6.70 -24.35
CA LEU A 106 -9.86 -5.94 -23.11
C LEU A 106 -9.01 -6.58 -22.00
N ALA A 107 -9.09 -7.90 -21.83
CA ALA A 107 -8.30 -8.62 -20.85
C ALA A 107 -6.80 -8.52 -21.11
N LYS A 108 -6.40 -8.54 -22.39
CA LYS A 108 -5.01 -8.33 -22.80
C LYS A 108 -4.54 -6.91 -22.48
N GLU A 109 -5.35 -5.90 -22.80
CA GLU A 109 -5.04 -4.50 -22.48
C GLU A 109 -4.96 -4.24 -20.97
N GLU A 110 -5.85 -4.85 -20.17
CA GLU A 110 -5.83 -4.81 -18.71
C GLU A 110 -4.51 -5.41 -18.18
N ALA A 111 -4.13 -6.60 -18.65
CA ALA A 111 -2.89 -7.27 -18.25
C ALA A 111 -1.64 -6.47 -18.64
N GLU A 112 -1.59 -5.89 -19.84
CA GLU A 112 -0.49 -5.03 -20.29
C GLU A 112 -0.43 -3.71 -19.51
N SER A 113 -1.58 -3.13 -19.15
CA SER A 113 -1.64 -1.96 -18.27
C SER A 113 -1.13 -2.30 -16.86
N GLU A 114 -1.60 -3.40 -16.28
CA GLU A 114 -1.19 -3.91 -14.97
C GLU A 114 0.33 -4.11 -14.92
N ALA A 115 0.90 -4.84 -15.88
CA ALA A 115 2.33 -5.10 -15.95
C ALA A 115 3.16 -3.80 -16.00
N ARG A 116 2.69 -2.78 -16.73
CA ARG A 116 3.34 -1.46 -16.80
C ARG A 116 3.35 -0.74 -15.46
N PHE A 117 2.21 -0.73 -14.76
CA PHE A 117 2.13 -0.13 -13.42
C PHE A 117 3.01 -0.88 -12.42
N GLN A 118 3.01 -2.20 -12.43
CA GLN A 118 3.87 -3.01 -11.55
C GLN A 118 5.35 -2.76 -11.79
N ALA A 119 5.79 -2.71 -13.05
CA ALA A 119 7.17 -2.36 -13.38
C ALA A 119 7.54 -0.95 -12.90
N ALA A 120 6.64 0.02 -13.03
CA ALA A 120 6.86 1.38 -12.55
C ALA A 120 6.88 1.48 -11.03
N PHE A 121 6.05 0.73 -10.30
CA PHE A 121 6.12 0.67 -8.85
C PHE A 121 7.45 0.09 -8.37
N GLU A 122 7.95 -0.95 -9.01
CA GLU A 122 9.25 -1.54 -8.72
C GLU A 122 10.40 -0.55 -8.96
N GLU A 123 10.36 0.17 -10.08
CA GLU A 123 11.36 1.20 -10.38
C GLU A 123 11.35 2.34 -9.34
N ILE A 124 10.16 2.79 -8.92
CA ILE A 124 10.06 3.83 -7.89
C ILE A 124 10.59 3.31 -6.54
N ARG A 125 10.20 2.11 -6.11
CA ARG A 125 10.65 1.52 -4.84
C ARG A 125 12.17 1.39 -4.79
N SER A 126 12.76 0.79 -5.83
CA SER A 126 14.22 0.65 -5.94
C SER A 126 14.93 2.01 -5.93
N THR A 127 14.41 2.99 -6.68
CA THR A 127 14.96 4.35 -6.70
C THR A 127 14.89 5.03 -5.32
N VAL A 128 13.76 4.92 -4.61
CA VAL A 128 13.59 5.49 -3.27
C VAL A 128 14.52 4.79 -2.28
N MET A 129 14.60 3.46 -2.29
CA MET A 129 15.52 2.68 -1.45
C MET A 129 16.98 3.10 -1.65
N ASP A 130 17.42 3.22 -2.91
CA ASP A 130 18.79 3.62 -3.22
C ASP A 130 19.09 5.06 -2.83
N ARG A 131 18.11 5.96 -2.93
CA ARG A 131 18.22 7.34 -2.41
C ARG A 131 18.33 7.35 -0.89
N VAL A 132 17.45 6.65 -0.19
CA VAL A 132 17.47 6.53 1.28
C VAL A 132 18.82 6.01 1.76
N ARG A 133 19.37 4.96 1.12
CA ARG A 133 20.72 4.44 1.42
C ARG A 133 21.80 5.51 1.27
N ARG A 134 21.79 6.25 0.15
CA ARG A 134 22.75 7.34 -0.09
C ARG A 134 22.60 8.48 0.92
N TYR A 135 21.37 8.86 1.25
CA TYR A 135 21.07 9.91 2.21
C TYR A 135 21.53 9.54 3.61
N LEU A 136 21.26 8.32 4.06
CA LEU A 136 21.75 7.81 5.34
C LEU A 136 23.28 7.78 5.42
N ALA A 137 23.97 7.48 4.31
CA ALA A 137 25.42 7.46 4.28
C ALA A 137 26.05 8.87 4.30
N GLY A 138 25.38 9.87 3.72
CA GLY A 138 25.90 11.24 3.61
C GLY A 138 25.43 12.20 4.70
N SER A 139 24.23 11.99 5.25
CA SER A 139 23.60 12.87 6.24
C SER A 139 22.77 12.03 7.23
N PRO A 140 23.40 11.50 8.29
CA PRO A 140 22.70 10.71 9.29
C PRO A 140 21.58 11.52 9.97
N PRO A 141 20.41 10.92 10.25
CA PRO A 141 19.31 11.62 10.89
C PRO A 141 19.67 11.98 12.33
N ARG A 142 19.20 13.13 12.80
CA ARG A 142 19.42 13.61 14.17
C ARG A 142 18.23 13.29 15.06
N LEU A 143 18.51 12.77 16.25
CA LEU A 143 17.55 12.51 17.32
C LEU A 143 18.02 13.17 18.61
N ARG A 144 17.07 13.75 19.36
CA ARG A 144 17.27 14.18 20.75
C ARG A 144 16.44 13.29 21.66
N LEU A 145 17.12 12.58 22.56
CA LEU A 145 16.51 11.72 23.55
C LEU A 145 16.40 12.45 24.89
N LEU A 146 15.18 12.56 25.41
CA LEU A 146 14.87 13.13 26.72
C LEU A 146 14.46 12.01 27.68
N LEU A 147 15.17 11.91 28.80
CA LEU A 147 14.86 10.97 29.86
C LEU A 147 14.08 11.67 30.97
N ARG A 148 12.88 11.18 31.27
CA ARG A 148 12.11 11.59 32.46
C ARG A 148 12.03 10.44 33.46
N LYS A 149 12.62 10.61 34.63
CA LYS A 149 12.55 9.59 35.71
C LYS A 149 11.17 9.55 36.35
N VAL A 150 10.69 8.35 36.65
CA VAL A 150 9.44 8.09 37.38
C VAL A 150 9.80 7.23 38.59
N GLY A 151 10.25 7.88 39.67
CA GLY A 151 10.80 7.19 40.83
C GLY A 151 12.21 6.63 40.57
N ALA A 152 12.62 5.62 41.36
CA ALA A 152 13.98 5.10 41.36
C ALA A 152 14.26 4.03 40.28
N THR A 153 13.22 3.32 39.83
CA THR A 153 13.37 2.11 38.98
C THR A 153 12.64 2.18 37.64
N ARG A 154 11.89 3.26 37.38
CA ARG A 154 11.10 3.46 36.16
C ARG A 154 11.42 4.79 35.50
N ALA A 155 11.24 4.85 34.19
CA ALA A 155 11.43 6.04 33.40
C ALA A 155 10.49 6.10 32.21
N ILE A 156 10.24 7.31 31.72
CA ILE A 156 9.59 7.56 30.43
C ILE A 156 10.64 8.18 29.53
N LEU A 157 10.77 7.64 28.33
CA LEU A 157 11.66 8.16 27.30
C LEU A 157 10.82 8.91 26.25
N HIS A 158 11.25 10.13 25.95
CA HIS A 158 10.74 10.90 24.83
C HIS A 158 11.85 11.14 23.82
N VAL A 159 11.50 11.13 22.55
CA VAL A 159 12.37 11.55 21.47
C VAL A 159 11.76 12.79 20.85
N GLU A 160 12.57 13.81 20.58
CA GLU A 160 12.09 15.01 19.89
C GLU A 160 11.48 14.64 18.53
N ARG A 161 10.39 15.30 18.17
CA ARG A 161 9.75 15.10 16.86
C ARG A 161 10.74 15.45 15.75
N VAL A 162 10.90 14.54 14.80
CA VAL A 162 11.68 14.75 13.57
C VAL A 162 10.79 15.31 12.46
N GLY A 163 11.37 15.84 11.38
CA GLY A 163 10.63 16.36 10.22
C GLY A 163 11.41 16.18 8.92
N GLY A 164 10.81 16.61 7.81
CA GLY A 164 11.38 16.43 6.47
C GLY A 164 11.62 14.96 6.15
N ASP A 165 12.77 14.63 5.58
CA ASP A 165 13.11 13.26 5.14
C ASP A 165 13.47 12.32 6.32
N ALA A 166 13.76 12.87 7.50
CA ALA A 166 14.27 12.10 8.64
C ALA A 166 13.37 10.93 9.09
N PRO A 167 12.02 11.02 9.14
CA PRO A 167 11.15 9.88 9.45
C PRO A 167 11.39 8.69 8.51
N VAL A 168 11.51 8.93 7.20
CA VAL A 168 11.74 7.89 6.20
C VAL A 168 13.11 7.24 6.42
N LEU A 169 14.15 8.06 6.64
CA LEU A 169 15.50 7.59 6.92
C LEU A 169 15.55 6.73 8.18
N LEU A 170 14.84 7.13 9.24
CA LEU A 170 14.77 6.41 10.50
C LEU A 170 14.03 5.08 10.39
N VAL A 171 12.89 5.02 9.68
CA VAL A 171 12.21 3.73 9.42
C VAL A 171 13.16 2.77 8.71
N TYR A 172 13.85 3.25 7.68
CA TYR A 172 14.81 2.41 6.96
C TYR A 172 16.00 2.01 7.85
N LEU A 173 16.53 2.92 8.65
CA LEU A 173 17.63 2.63 9.57
C LEU A 173 17.28 1.50 10.55
N PHE A 174 16.06 1.49 11.06
CA PHE A 174 15.62 0.55 12.11
C PHE A 174 15.00 -0.75 11.58
N SER A 175 14.44 -0.74 10.38
CA SER A 175 13.73 -1.90 9.82
C SER A 175 14.32 -2.46 8.52
N GLY A 176 15.21 -1.71 7.86
CA GLY A 176 15.70 -2.03 6.51
C GLY A 176 14.67 -1.81 5.40
N ARG A 177 13.52 -1.21 5.71
CA ARG A 177 12.38 -1.01 4.82
C ARG A 177 12.00 0.46 4.76
N ILE A 178 11.35 0.87 3.68
CA ILE A 178 10.81 2.23 3.53
C ILE A 178 9.32 2.25 3.95
N PRO A 179 8.80 3.34 4.52
CA PRO A 179 7.37 3.46 4.78
C PRO A 179 6.58 3.54 3.46
N SER A 180 5.31 3.14 3.46
CA SER A 180 4.43 3.24 2.29
C SER A 180 4.03 4.67 1.93
N ARG A 181 4.14 5.60 2.88
CA ARG A 181 3.81 7.03 2.71
C ARG A 181 4.90 7.90 3.33
N TYR A 182 5.12 9.08 2.76
CA TYR A 182 6.11 10.04 3.27
C TYR A 182 5.72 10.59 4.65
N GLY A 183 4.50 11.11 4.78
CA GLY A 183 3.98 11.69 6.01
C GLY A 183 3.50 10.70 7.08
N PHE A 184 3.86 9.42 6.97
CA PHE A 184 3.29 8.34 7.78
C PHE A 184 3.39 8.61 9.30
N LEU A 185 4.47 9.24 9.76
CA LEU A 185 4.73 9.48 11.18
C LEU A 185 3.76 10.51 11.80
N PHE A 186 3.26 11.44 10.99
CA PHE A 186 2.37 12.53 11.44
C PHE A 186 0.90 12.26 11.11
N ASP A 187 0.60 11.10 10.54
CA ASP A 187 -0.76 10.73 10.20
C ASP A 187 -1.46 10.11 11.41
N ASP A 188 -2.23 10.94 12.10
CA ASP A 188 -3.06 10.58 13.24
C ASP A 188 -4.52 10.29 12.85
N SER A 189 -4.82 10.17 11.55
CA SER A 189 -6.21 10.01 11.10
C SER A 189 -6.84 8.71 11.63
N THR A 190 -8.09 8.79 12.06
CA THR A 190 -8.89 7.66 12.51
C THR A 190 -10.33 7.86 12.08
N GLU A 191 -11.00 6.79 11.66
CA GLU A 191 -12.43 6.80 11.37
C GLU A 191 -13.28 6.78 12.64
N ASP A 192 -12.70 6.27 13.74
CA ASP A 192 -13.34 6.18 15.04
C ASP A 192 -12.52 6.96 16.08
N VAL A 193 -13.11 8.02 16.61
CA VAL A 193 -12.51 8.92 17.60
C VAL A 193 -12.43 8.26 18.99
N ALA A 194 -13.24 7.22 19.25
CA ALA A 194 -13.19 6.46 20.50
C ALA A 194 -12.00 5.51 20.57
N LEU A 195 -11.34 5.24 19.43
CA LEU A 195 -10.21 4.34 19.32
C LEU A 195 -8.91 5.11 19.03
N PRO A 196 -7.75 4.61 19.49
CA PRO A 196 -6.48 5.14 19.03
C PRO A 196 -6.35 4.97 17.49
N PRO A 197 -5.60 5.86 16.82
CA PRO A 197 -5.31 5.73 15.41
C PRO A 197 -4.75 4.35 15.06
N ALA A 198 -5.19 3.80 13.94
CA ALA A 198 -4.72 2.49 13.50
C ALA A 198 -3.22 2.57 13.17
N PRO A 199 -2.38 1.66 13.69
CA PRO A 199 -0.94 1.68 13.41
C PRO A 199 -0.58 1.23 11.99
N LEU A 200 -1.52 0.69 11.22
CA LEU A 200 -1.30 0.22 9.86
C LEU A 200 -2.30 0.84 8.87
N TYR A 201 -1.84 1.11 7.65
CA TYR A 201 -2.69 1.60 6.57
C TYR A 201 -3.52 0.48 5.91
N PRO A 202 -4.86 0.51 5.94
CA PRO A 202 -5.69 -0.48 5.26
C PRO A 202 -5.47 -0.50 3.74
N GLU A 203 -5.21 0.66 3.14
CA GLU A 203 -5.07 0.80 1.69
C GLU A 203 -3.76 0.20 1.13
N GLU A 204 -2.91 -0.34 2.01
CA GLU A 204 -1.63 -0.97 1.66
C GLU A 204 -1.70 -2.51 1.73
N GLY A 205 -2.89 -3.08 1.51
CA GLY A 205 -3.09 -4.53 1.55
C GLY A 205 -3.16 -5.10 2.96
N VAL A 206 -3.49 -4.27 3.96
CA VAL A 206 -3.78 -4.72 5.32
C VAL A 206 -5.28 -4.97 5.43
N ALA A 207 -5.67 -6.19 5.81
CA ALA A 207 -7.08 -6.50 5.96
C ALA A 207 -7.73 -5.59 7.02
N PRO A 208 -9.02 -5.20 6.88
CA PRO A 208 -9.67 -4.29 7.83
C PRO A 208 -9.60 -4.72 9.30
N ALA A 209 -9.66 -6.04 9.57
CA ALA A 209 -9.54 -6.59 10.92
C ALA A 209 -8.10 -6.53 11.48
N GLU A 210 -7.09 -6.33 10.63
CA GLU A 210 -5.67 -6.38 10.97
C GLU A 210 -5.03 -5.00 11.10
N VAL A 211 -5.78 -3.91 10.85
CA VAL A 211 -5.23 -2.54 10.90
C VAL A 211 -4.81 -2.12 12.32
N ARG A 212 -5.37 -2.78 13.35
CA ARG A 212 -5.05 -2.60 14.77
C ARG A 212 -4.60 -3.94 15.39
N PRO A 213 -3.46 -4.48 14.97
CA PRO A 213 -2.96 -5.74 15.51
C PRO A 213 -2.49 -5.55 16.96
N GLU A 214 -2.60 -6.61 17.75
CA GLU A 214 -1.89 -6.70 19.03
C GLU A 214 -0.37 -6.65 18.81
N ALA A 215 0.38 -6.31 19.86
CA ALA A 215 1.81 -6.12 19.78
C ALA A 215 2.59 -7.29 19.11
N PRO A 216 2.31 -8.58 19.41
CA PRO A 216 3.01 -9.68 18.76
C PRO A 216 2.73 -9.78 17.26
N ALA A 217 1.49 -9.48 16.84
CA ALA A 217 1.12 -9.48 15.42
C ALA A 217 1.74 -8.28 14.68
N LEU A 218 1.85 -7.12 15.34
CA LEU A 218 2.59 -5.98 14.79
C LEU A 218 4.07 -6.30 14.60
N VAL A 219 4.70 -6.94 15.59
CA VAL A 219 6.10 -7.40 15.53
C VAL A 219 6.30 -8.33 14.32
N ALA A 220 5.42 -9.32 14.16
CA ALA A 220 5.48 -10.25 13.04
C ALA A 220 5.34 -9.52 11.69
N ARG A 221 4.45 -8.53 11.59
CA ARG A 221 4.27 -7.71 10.38
C ARG A 221 5.52 -6.90 10.04
N VAL A 222 6.15 -6.27 11.02
CA VAL A 222 7.36 -5.47 10.80
C VAL A 222 8.54 -6.35 10.41
N ARG A 223 8.68 -7.53 11.02
CA ARG A 223 9.72 -8.52 10.70
C ARG A 223 9.50 -9.26 9.38
N ALA A 224 8.27 -9.30 8.88
CA ALA A 224 7.95 -9.99 7.64
C ALA A 224 8.83 -9.45 6.48
N PRO A 225 9.27 -10.32 5.55
CA PRO A 225 10.07 -9.90 4.42
C PRO A 225 9.30 -8.91 3.54
N GLY A 226 10.03 -8.01 2.89
CA GLY A 226 9.48 -7.02 1.96
C GLY A 226 10.24 -5.71 2.05
N GLU A 227 9.99 -4.79 1.12
CA GLU A 227 10.69 -3.51 1.04
C GLU A 227 9.90 -2.36 1.67
N VAL A 228 8.57 -2.48 1.71
CA VAL A 228 7.66 -1.37 2.07
C VAL A 228 6.87 -1.70 3.32
N LEU A 229 6.92 -0.84 4.34
CA LEU A 229 6.18 -0.97 5.58
C LEU A 229 4.91 -0.11 5.57
N PRO A 230 3.71 -0.70 5.74
CA PRO A 230 2.45 0.04 5.78
C PRO A 230 2.17 0.63 7.16
N VAL A 231 3.18 1.22 7.81
CA VAL A 231 3.09 1.75 9.17
C VAL A 231 2.53 3.17 9.20
N LYS A 232 1.88 3.53 10.30
CA LYS A 232 1.24 4.82 10.53
C LYS A 232 1.44 5.29 11.97
N GLY A 233 1.89 6.52 12.13
CA GLY A 233 2.01 7.21 13.41
C GLY A 233 3.17 6.79 14.33
N PHE A 234 4.06 5.88 13.90
CA PHE A 234 5.19 5.44 14.74
C PHE A 234 6.42 4.97 13.97
N LEU A 235 7.60 5.01 14.61
CA LEU A 235 8.83 4.37 14.13
C LEU A 235 9.05 3.01 14.82
N PRO A 236 9.23 1.89 14.08
CA PRO A 236 9.58 0.60 14.67
C PRO A 236 11.08 0.56 15.04
N VAL A 237 11.42 0.02 16.21
CA VAL A 237 12.83 -0.18 16.64
C VAL A 237 12.99 -1.54 17.30
N PHE A 238 13.95 -2.33 16.83
CA PHE A 238 14.35 -3.58 17.48
C PHE A 238 15.64 -3.37 18.27
N VAL A 239 15.59 -3.63 19.57
CA VAL A 239 16.72 -3.47 20.48
C VAL A 239 17.21 -4.84 20.93
N PRO A 240 18.47 -5.22 20.64
CA PRO A 240 19.02 -6.51 21.07
C PRO A 240 19.03 -6.68 22.59
N ARG A 241 18.73 -7.90 23.06
CA ARG A 241 18.83 -8.29 24.46
C ARG A 241 20.17 -8.95 24.79
N PRO A 242 20.69 -8.79 26.01
CA PRO A 242 21.92 -9.46 26.45
C PRO A 242 21.86 -10.99 26.36
N GLU A 243 20.71 -11.57 26.70
CA GLU A 243 20.46 -13.01 26.70
C GLU A 243 20.06 -13.59 25.34
N GLY A 244 20.06 -12.75 24.30
CA GLY A 244 19.66 -13.13 22.94
C GLY A 244 18.23 -12.70 22.58
N GLY A 245 18.02 -12.55 21.26
CA GLY A 245 16.80 -11.97 20.71
C GLY A 245 16.77 -10.44 20.81
N GLU A 246 15.59 -9.87 20.55
CA GLU A 246 15.40 -8.42 20.52
C GLU A 246 14.04 -8.08 21.12
N ASP A 247 13.97 -6.96 21.83
CA ASP A 247 12.71 -6.35 22.25
C ASP A 247 12.25 -5.37 21.16
N PHE A 248 10.93 -5.33 20.94
CA PHE A 248 10.33 -4.41 20.00
C PHE A 248 9.84 -3.16 20.73
N PHE A 249 10.39 -2.02 20.30
CA PHE A 249 9.97 -0.71 20.72
C PHE A 249 9.29 0.00 19.55
N ARG A 250 8.38 0.91 19.88
CA ARG A 250 7.84 1.89 18.93
C ARG A 250 8.01 3.29 19.48
N LEU A 251 8.39 4.23 18.61
CA LEU A 251 8.39 5.65 18.91
C LEU A 251 7.07 6.20 18.38
N LEU A 252 6.08 6.30 19.26
CA LEU A 252 4.73 6.72 18.92
C LEU A 252 4.63 8.24 18.93
N GLN A 253 4.14 8.83 17.84
CA GLN A 253 3.97 10.29 17.77
C GLN A 253 2.91 10.75 18.78
N ARG A 254 3.29 11.66 19.70
CA ARG A 254 2.39 12.27 20.70
C ARG A 254 2.66 13.76 20.85
N GLY A 255 1.92 14.58 20.12
CA GLY A 255 2.12 16.03 20.14
C GLY A 255 3.57 16.39 19.78
N PRO A 256 4.27 17.25 20.52
CA PRO A 256 5.61 17.75 20.14
C PRO A 256 6.74 16.71 20.27
N VAL A 257 6.47 15.52 20.81
CA VAL A 257 7.47 14.46 21.03
C VAL A 257 6.98 13.13 20.46
N MET A 258 7.89 12.16 20.38
CA MET A 258 7.57 10.75 20.20
C MET A 258 7.82 10.02 21.52
N GLU A 259 6.82 9.32 22.04
CA GLU A 259 6.94 8.52 23.26
C GLU A 259 7.45 7.12 22.92
N VAL A 260 8.46 6.64 23.65
CA VAL A 260 9.02 5.30 23.47
C VAL A 260 8.16 4.30 24.24
N GLU A 261 7.54 3.37 23.53
CA GLU A 261 6.76 2.29 24.12
C GLU A 261 7.38 0.92 23.77
N VAL A 262 7.44 0.01 24.75
CA VAL A 262 7.90 -1.38 24.56
C VAL A 262 6.72 -2.32 24.41
N ALA A 263 6.83 -3.31 23.53
CA ALA A 263 5.84 -4.38 23.42
C ALA A 263 5.84 -5.28 24.67
N GLU A 264 4.68 -5.50 25.27
CA GLU A 264 4.49 -6.37 26.43
C GLU A 264 3.13 -7.07 26.36
N GLY A 265 3.14 -8.40 26.29
CA GLY A 265 1.92 -9.18 26.08
C GLY A 265 1.18 -8.74 24.80
N PRO A 266 -0.14 -8.47 24.87
CA PRO A 266 -0.90 -8.00 23.70
C PRO A 266 -0.72 -6.50 23.41
N GLY A 267 -0.07 -5.73 24.30
CA GLY A 267 -0.07 -4.27 24.28
C GLY A 267 1.30 -3.63 24.25
N PHE A 268 1.30 -2.31 24.46
CA PHE A 268 2.50 -1.46 24.52
C PHE A 268 2.51 -0.66 25.81
N ARG A 269 3.70 -0.48 26.41
CA ARG A 269 3.91 0.27 27.65
C ARG A 269 4.95 1.37 27.46
N GLY A 270 4.61 2.61 27.83
CA GLY A 270 5.52 3.77 27.80
C GLY A 270 6.33 4.03 29.10
N VAL A 271 5.92 3.43 30.22
CA VAL A 271 6.66 3.50 31.49
C VAL A 271 7.67 2.36 31.54
N LEU A 272 8.89 2.60 31.11
CA LEU A 272 9.96 1.62 30.97
C LEU A 272 10.60 1.26 32.32
N THR A 273 11.11 0.03 32.44
CA THR A 273 12.07 -0.30 33.49
C THR A 273 13.36 0.47 33.27
N ARG A 274 14.16 0.63 34.32
CA ARG A 274 15.51 1.17 34.21
C ARG A 274 16.32 0.45 33.14
N GLU A 275 16.30 -0.89 33.16
CA GLU A 275 17.04 -1.71 32.20
C GLU A 275 16.56 -1.49 30.76
N GLU A 276 15.25 -1.50 30.51
CA GLU A 276 14.68 -1.23 29.18
C GLU A 276 15.10 0.16 28.66
N SER A 277 15.06 1.19 29.53
CA SER A 277 15.45 2.54 29.14
C SER A 277 16.95 2.67 28.85
N GLU A 278 17.81 2.04 29.66
CA GLU A 278 19.25 2.00 29.44
C GLU A 278 19.60 1.21 28.17
N ARG A 279 18.91 0.10 27.88
CA ARG A 279 19.10 -0.68 26.64
C ARG A 279 18.69 0.11 25.39
N PHE A 280 17.54 0.77 25.42
CA PHE A 280 17.08 1.59 24.30
C PHE A 280 18.05 2.76 24.03
N ALA A 281 18.43 3.50 25.07
CA ALA A 281 19.41 4.58 24.96
C ALA A 281 20.78 4.06 24.46
N GLY A 282 21.23 2.92 24.99
CA GLY A 282 22.45 2.24 24.57
C GLY A 282 22.43 1.83 23.09
N HIS A 283 21.28 1.36 22.59
CA HIS A 283 21.11 1.04 21.17
C HIS A 283 21.26 2.27 20.27
N LEU A 284 20.62 3.40 20.63
CA LEU A 284 20.79 4.66 19.88
C LEU A 284 22.23 5.19 19.97
N LEU A 285 22.86 5.10 21.13
CA LEU A 285 24.27 5.47 21.31
C LEU A 285 25.20 4.62 20.43
N ARG A 286 24.95 3.31 20.32
CA ARG A 286 25.69 2.44 19.40
C ARG A 286 25.55 2.92 17.95
N LEU A 287 24.34 3.25 17.50
CA LEU A 287 24.11 3.77 16.14
C LEU A 287 24.84 5.11 15.92
N LYS A 288 24.93 5.97 16.94
CA LYS A 288 25.74 7.19 16.90
C LYS A 288 27.23 6.89 16.75
N LEU A 289 27.76 5.96 17.53
CA LEU A 289 29.17 5.56 17.46
C LEU A 289 29.52 4.91 16.11
N GLU A 290 28.56 4.26 15.47
CA GLU A 290 28.67 3.72 14.11
C GLU A 290 28.52 4.80 13.01
N GLY A 291 28.25 6.06 13.37
CA GLY A 291 28.05 7.16 12.43
C GLY A 291 26.74 7.09 11.64
N ARG A 292 25.79 6.25 12.06
CA ARG A 292 24.51 6.02 11.36
C ARG A 292 23.39 6.96 11.81
N LEU A 293 23.61 7.69 12.91
CA LEU A 293 22.66 8.56 13.58
C LEU A 293 23.42 9.68 14.30
N GLU A 294 22.89 10.89 14.33
CA GLU A 294 23.30 11.89 15.31
C GLU A 294 22.39 11.80 16.54
N LEU A 295 22.96 11.61 17.73
CA LEU A 295 22.18 11.52 18.97
C LEU A 295 22.63 12.57 19.99
N GLU A 296 21.67 13.33 20.50
CA GLU A 296 21.80 14.17 21.68
C GLU A 296 21.00 13.56 22.83
N VAL A 297 21.61 13.48 24.02
CA VAL A 297 20.96 12.91 25.20
C VAL A 297 20.82 14.02 26.23
N GLU A 298 19.59 14.31 26.60
CA GLU A 298 19.24 15.25 27.65
C GLU A 298 18.67 14.50 28.85
N ALA A 299 19.35 14.63 29.99
CA ALA A 299 18.84 14.13 31.25
C ALA A 299 17.93 15.20 31.87
N GLY A 300 16.64 14.90 31.97
CA GLY A 300 15.67 15.69 32.72
C GLY A 300 15.65 15.40 34.22
#